data_AF-A0A1G9T5A4-F1
#
_entry.id   AF-A0A1G9T5A4-F1
#
_cell.length_a   1.000
_cell.length_b   1.000
_cell.length_c   1.000
_cell.angle_alpha   90.00
_cell.angle_beta   90.00
_cell.angle_gamma   90.00
#
_symmetry.space_group_name_H-M   'P 1'
#
loop_
_entity.id
_entity.type
_entity.pdbx_description
1 polymer ?
#
loop_
_entity_poly.entity_id
_entity_poly.type
_entity_poly.pdbx_seq_one_letter_code
_entity_poly.pdbx_strand_id
1 'polypeptide(L)'
;MSVIKVFRSYMAKNHPHIAHMDWQADVRLIPVQDIPNELLKAIMPKEISEPVTCWLFYYDDGLNNVVCLLQDQRGVRNYGIGLLKYGELVKPISFI
;
A
#
# COMPACT_ATOMS: atom_id res chain seq x y z
N MET A 1 5.07 -9.17 10.10
CA MET A 1 3.70 -9.72 9.84
C MET A 1 3.53 -9.85 8.34
N SER A 2 3.05 -10.99 7.81
CA SER A 2 2.96 -11.20 6.35
C SER A 2 2.18 -10.08 5.64
N VAL A 3 2.73 -9.56 4.54
CA VAL A 3 2.13 -8.48 3.74
C VAL A 3 0.72 -8.84 3.28
N ILE A 4 0.51 -10.09 2.88
CA ILE A 4 -0.80 -10.60 2.47
C ILE A 4 -1.80 -10.56 3.63
N LYS A 5 -1.35 -10.88 4.85
CA LYS A 5 -2.22 -10.82 6.04
C LYS A 5 -2.62 -9.38 6.36
N VAL A 6 -1.69 -8.43 6.23
CA VAL A 6 -1.97 -7.00 6.42
C VAL A 6 -3.00 -6.52 5.40
N PHE A 7 -2.76 -6.81 4.12
CA PHE A 7 -3.66 -6.50 3.03
C PHE A 7 -5.07 -7.06 3.26
N ARG A 8 -5.21 -8.38 3.51
CA ARG A 8 -6.51 -9.02 3.73
C ARG A 8 -7.25 -8.43 4.95
N SER A 9 -6.53 -8.15 6.04
CA SER A 9 -7.12 -7.53 7.24
C SER A 9 -7.61 -6.11 6.96
N TYR A 10 -6.83 -5.31 6.23
CA TYR A 10 -7.21 -3.97 5.82
C TYR A 10 -8.45 -3.98 4.93
N MET A 11 -8.50 -4.86 3.93
CA MET A 11 -9.61 -4.98 3.01
C MET A 11 -10.90 -5.43 3.71
N ALA A 12 -10.83 -6.47 4.54
CA ALA A 12 -12.00 -6.96 5.27
C ALA A 12 -12.61 -5.89 6.18
N LYS A 13 -11.77 -5.09 6.85
CA LYS A 13 -12.22 -4.06 7.79
C LYS A 13 -12.70 -2.79 7.08
N ASN A 14 -12.00 -2.32 6.06
CA ASN A 14 -12.20 -0.98 5.52
C ASN A 14 -12.97 -0.96 4.20
N HIS A 15 -12.86 -2.04 3.41
CA HIS A 15 -13.37 -2.15 2.04
C HIS A 15 -14.02 -3.53 1.76
N PRO A 16 -14.97 -3.98 2.61
CA PRO A 16 -15.52 -5.34 2.52
C PRO A 16 -16.19 -5.65 1.17
N HIS A 17 -16.75 -4.62 0.52
CA HIS A 17 -17.42 -4.69 -0.77
C HIS A 17 -16.52 -5.16 -1.92
N ILE A 18 -15.20 -4.97 -1.82
CA ILE A 18 -14.22 -5.37 -2.85
C ILE A 18 -13.15 -6.32 -2.31
N ALA A 19 -13.29 -6.76 -1.04
CA ALA A 19 -12.30 -7.62 -0.39
C ALA A 19 -12.19 -9.04 -1.01
N HIS A 20 -13.24 -9.48 -1.71
CA HIS A 20 -13.37 -10.81 -2.32
C HIS A 20 -13.02 -10.86 -3.81
N MET A 21 -12.62 -9.72 -4.39
CA MET A 21 -12.17 -9.67 -5.79
C MET A 21 -10.88 -10.47 -5.99
N ASP A 22 -10.57 -10.82 -7.24
CA ASP A 22 -9.34 -11.53 -7.58
C ASP A 22 -8.17 -10.55 -7.71
N TRP A 23 -7.57 -10.24 -6.56
CA TRP A 23 -6.49 -9.26 -6.46
C TRP A 23 -5.16 -9.83 -6.96
N GLN A 24 -4.56 -9.12 -7.90
CA GLN A 24 -3.18 -9.29 -8.34
C GLN A 24 -2.25 -8.37 -7.53
N ALA A 25 -0.95 -8.69 -7.52
CA ALA A 25 0.05 -7.89 -6.82
C ALA A 25 1.25 -7.64 -7.73
N ASP A 26 1.63 -6.37 -7.87
CA ASP A 26 2.91 -5.95 -8.41
C ASP A 26 3.79 -5.40 -7.27
N VAL A 27 5.09 -5.67 -7.34
CA VAL A 27 6.04 -5.37 -6.26
C VAL A 27 7.19 -4.57 -6.84
N ARG A 28 7.41 -3.39 -6.28
CA ARG A 28 8.45 -2.47 -6.75
C ARG A 28 9.29 -1.97 -5.59
N LEU A 29 10.60 -1.92 -5.81
CA LEU A 29 11.50 -1.21 -4.92
C LEU A 29 11.62 0.23 -5.42
N ILE A 30 11.17 1.21 -4.63
CA ILE A 30 11.16 2.61 -5.02
C ILE A 30 11.82 3.50 -3.95
N PRO A 31 12.60 4.52 -4.33
CA PRO A 31 13.02 5.56 -3.39
C PRO A 31 11.80 6.25 -2.77
N VAL A 32 11.87 6.62 -1.48
CA VAL A 32 10.77 7.31 -0.78
C VAL A 32 10.36 8.61 -1.48
N GLN A 33 11.33 9.31 -2.06
CA GLN A 33 11.11 10.56 -2.81
C GLN A 33 10.25 10.37 -4.07
N ASP A 34 10.27 9.17 -4.67
CA ASP A 34 9.59 8.84 -5.92
C ASP A 34 8.18 8.25 -5.68
N ILE A 35 7.71 8.19 -4.43
CA ILE A 35 6.33 7.81 -4.11
C ILE A 35 5.40 8.90 -4.67
N PRO A 36 4.53 8.58 -5.66
CA PRO A 36 3.79 9.61 -6.41
C PRO A 36 2.66 10.25 -5.61
N ASN A 37 2.14 9.58 -4.58
CA ASN A 37 1.07 10.10 -3.74
C ASN A 37 1.66 10.72 -2.47
N GLU A 38 1.57 12.04 -2.35
CA GLU A 38 2.12 12.80 -1.22
C GLU A 38 1.52 12.40 0.13
N LEU A 39 0.26 11.97 0.16
CA LEU A 39 -0.37 11.49 1.40
C LEU A 39 0.18 10.12 1.83
N LEU A 40 0.48 9.22 0.87
CA LEU A 40 1.20 7.98 1.17
C LEU A 40 2.63 8.26 1.62
N LYS A 41 3.29 9.23 0.99
CA LYS A 41 4.64 9.66 1.35
C LYS A 41 4.69 10.29 2.75
N ALA A 42 3.66 11.03 3.15
CA ALA A 42 3.56 11.63 4.48
C ALA A 42 3.42 10.61 5.61
N ILE A 43 3.04 9.36 5.32
CA ILE A 43 3.00 8.25 6.30
C ILE A 43 4.42 7.74 6.60
N MET A 44 5.38 7.98 5.71
CA MET A 44 6.74 7.48 5.86
C MET A 44 7.49 8.23 6.98
N PRO A 45 8.35 7.54 7.76
CA PRO A 45 9.24 8.21 8.69
C PRO A 45 10.21 9.12 7.93
N LYS A 46 10.46 10.30 8.50
CA LYS A 46 11.31 11.32 7.85
C LYS A 46 12.77 10.90 7.74
N GLU A 47 13.24 9.96 8.56
CA GLU A 47 14.63 9.52 8.55
C GLU A 47 14.94 8.39 7.57
N ILE A 48 13.97 7.90 6.78
CA ILE A 48 14.24 6.83 5.81
C ILE A 48 14.95 7.38 4.58
N SER A 49 16.21 6.99 4.41
CA SER A 49 17.01 7.22 3.20
C SER A 49 17.05 6.01 2.27
N GLU A 50 16.70 4.81 2.77
CA GLU A 50 16.71 3.59 1.98
C GLU A 50 15.46 3.47 1.09
N PRO A 51 15.56 2.82 -0.08
CA PRO A 51 14.39 2.47 -0.88
C PRO A 51 13.40 1.59 -0.10
N VAL A 52 12.12 1.70 -0.43
CA VAL A 52 11.04 0.96 0.22
C VAL A 52 10.36 0.02 -0.78
N THR A 53 9.92 -1.12 -0.26
CA THR A 53 9.13 -2.07 -1.04
C THR A 53 7.69 -1.57 -1.09
N CYS A 54 7.24 -1.19 -2.28
CA CYS A 54 5.87 -0.80 -2.56
C CYS A 54 5.12 -1.98 -3.19
N TRP A 55 4.11 -2.47 -2.47
CA TRP A 55 3.18 -3.47 -2.96
C TRP A 55 1.95 -2.77 -3.53
N LEU A 56 1.69 -3.01 -4.81
CA LEU A 56 0.52 -2.51 -5.51
C LEU A 56 -0.43 -3.68 -5.74
N PHE A 57 -1.53 -3.71 -4.98
CA PHE A 57 -2.60 -4.67 -5.21
C PHE A 57 -3.66 -4.06 -6.10
N TYR A 58 -4.08 -4.78 -7.14
CA TYR A 58 -5.12 -4.32 -8.05
C TYR A 58 -6.04 -5.44 -8.53
N TYR A 59 -7.24 -5.00 -8.87
CA TYR A 59 -8.39 -5.65 -9.47
C TYR A 59 -8.62 -5.50 -10.98
N ASP A 60 -8.71 -6.55 -11.80
CA ASP A 60 -9.01 -6.42 -13.24
C ASP A 60 -8.01 -5.48 -13.99
N ASP A 61 -8.35 -5.00 -15.20
CA ASP A 61 -7.64 -3.89 -15.89
C ASP A 61 -7.90 -2.51 -15.23
N GLY A 62 -8.59 -2.51 -14.09
CA GLY A 62 -9.07 -1.31 -13.42
C GLY A 62 -7.99 -0.66 -12.54
N LEU A 63 -7.13 0.16 -13.15
CA LEU A 63 -6.24 1.10 -12.44
C LEU A 63 -6.99 2.10 -11.52
N ASN A 64 -8.32 2.05 -11.50
CA ASN A 64 -9.19 2.87 -10.68
C ASN A 64 -9.11 2.54 -9.19
N ASN A 65 -8.80 1.31 -8.80
CA ASN A 65 -8.67 0.91 -7.40
C ASN A 65 -7.37 0.15 -7.18
N VAL A 66 -6.38 0.83 -6.58
CA VAL A 66 -5.08 0.23 -6.28
C VAL A 66 -4.85 0.35 -4.78
N VAL A 67 -4.58 -0.76 -4.10
CA VAL A 67 -4.15 -0.71 -2.70
C VAL A 67 -2.63 -0.66 -2.67
N CYS A 68 -2.09 0.39 -2.08
CA CYS A 68 -0.66 0.55 -1.89
C CYS A 68 -0.31 0.16 -0.45
N LEU A 69 0.66 -0.73 -0.29
CA LEU A 69 1.28 -1.04 1.01
C LEU A 69 2.78 -0.78 0.91
N LEU A 70 3.28 0.06 1.82
CA LEU A 70 4.69 0.42 1.92
C LEU A 70 5.36 -0.41 3.03
N GLN A 71 6.48 -1.03 2.70
CA GLN A 71 7.24 -1.92 3.58
C GLN A 71 8.73 -1.59 3.47
N ASP A 72 9.50 -1.90 4.51
CA ASP A 72 10.95 -1.81 4.43
C ASP A 72 11.52 -2.73 3.33
N GLN A 73 12.74 -2.43 2.88
CA GLN A 73 13.42 -3.22 1.84
C GLN A 73 13.59 -4.70 2.22
N ARG A 74 13.65 -5.01 3.53
CA ARG A 74 13.88 -6.36 4.04
C ARG A 74 12.58 -7.17 4.20
N GLY A 75 11.42 -6.56 3.96
CA GLY A 75 10.12 -7.19 4.15
C GLY A 75 9.71 -7.40 5.61
N VAL A 76 10.35 -6.71 6.57
CA VAL A 76 10.16 -6.95 8.01
C VAL A 76 9.10 -6.02 8.59
N ARG A 77 9.22 -4.72 8.34
CA ARG A 77 8.36 -3.66 8.88
C ARG A 77 7.46 -3.08 7.79
N ASN A 78 6.15 -3.06 8.05
CA ASN A 78 5.18 -2.35 7.23
C ASN A 78 5.07 -0.91 7.75
N TYR A 79 5.08 0.07 6.87
CA TYR A 79 4.98 1.49 7.21
C TYR A 79 3.55 2.01 7.10
N GLY A 80 2.86 1.65 6.02
CA GLY A 80 1.49 2.07 5.82
C GLY A 80 0.77 1.26 4.75
N ILE A 81 -0.56 1.37 4.75
CA ILE A 81 -1.43 0.82 3.72
C ILE A 81 -2.57 1.79 3.43
N GLY A 82 -2.99 1.89 2.17
CA GLY A 82 -4.14 2.69 1.78
C GLY A 82 -4.69 2.30 0.41
N LEU A 83 -5.96 2.61 0.18
CA LEU A 83 -6.61 2.43 -1.12
C LEU A 83 -6.50 3.73 -1.91
N LEU A 84 -5.96 3.69 -3.12
CA LEU A 84 -6.06 4.73 -4.11
C LEU A 84 -7.28 4.46 -4.99
N LYS A 85 -8.31 5.29 -4.85
CA LYS A 85 -9.51 5.25 -5.67
C LYS A 85 -9.50 6.45 -6.63
N TYR A 86 -9.36 6.20 -7.92
CA TYR A 86 -9.13 7.22 -8.94
C TYR A 86 -7.95 8.17 -8.60
N GLY A 87 -6.89 7.61 -7.99
CA GLY A 87 -5.71 8.37 -7.54
C GLY A 87 -5.86 9.04 -6.17
N GLU A 88 -7.08 9.13 -5.62
CA GLU A 88 -7.32 9.70 -4.29
C GLU A 88 -7.11 8.67 -3.17
N LEU A 89 -6.41 9.09 -2.10
CA LEU A 89 -6.12 8.20 -0.97
C LEU A 89 -7.32 8.09 -0.02
N VAL A 90 -7.83 6.88 0.13
CA VAL A 90 -9.00 6.54 0.95
C VAL A 90 -8.58 5.65 2.11
N LYS A 91 -8.95 6.07 3.33
CA LYS A 91 -8.71 5.36 4.60
C LYS A 91 -7.27 4.85 4.78
N PRO A 92 -6.25 5.72 4.71
CA PRO A 92 -4.88 5.29 4.99
C PRO A 92 -4.70 4.86 6.45
N ILE A 93 -3.84 3.87 6.66
CA ILE A 93 -3.40 3.43 7.99
C ILE A 93 -1.88 3.55 8.04
N SER A 94 -1.38 4.28 9.03
CA SER A 94 0.02 4.26 9.46
C SER A 94 0.22 3.13 10.48
N PHE A 95 1.33 2.39 10.36
CA PHE A 95 1.73 1.35 11.32
C PHE A 95 2.92 1.77 12.19
N ILE A 96 3.30 3.04 12.11
CA ILE A 96 4.50 3.64 12.73
C ILE A 96 4.12 4.38 13.99
#